data_AF-A0A946PXN1-F1
#
_entry.id   AF-A0A946PXN1-F1
#
_cell.length_a   1.000
_cell.length_b   1.000
_cell.length_c   1.000
_cell.angle_alpha   90.00
_cell.angle_beta   90.00
_cell.angle_gamma   90.00
#
_symmetry.space_group_name_H-M   'P 1'
#
loop_
_entity.id
_entity.type
_entity.pdbx_description
1 polymer ?
#
loop_
_entity_poly.entity_id
_entity_poly.type
_entity_poly.pdbx_seq_one_letter_code
_entity_poly.pdbx_strand_id
1 'polypeptide(L)'
;MSRQDRLQVAIAKAKAGHELSARDLFLDIVHDEPDNKLAWLWLVGLLDNTDDLISACENILRIGPADARVQRRLGELRRTQKAQLESWTDEKLREASSLLKDGEIDFALIRLREILKKVPRAERALALLAKYSPDLNEQVQALKDLSVLDPQNEQKRAVLERLHYFKEHPLELAALYEERGEWDKAIKVFDGVATNTSGRREWDHVMREVSRLEYLQKERIAYVSPLLSIIRLTAGPPLLFFFLIVTQVGYDFSYFTLVMGLELLAVVAGAFLLALATIGGEHTLWRRLGNAAGRATKPLRLLVGVVGMLIILLPFVLLGIEAVQRWYSVFDYLGFEW
;
A
#
# COMPACT_ATOMS: atom_id res chain seq x y z
N MET A 1 -12.94 -62.56 -17.47
CA MET A 1 -13.37 -62.55 -16.06
C MET A 1 -14.58 -61.65 -15.96
N SER A 2 -15.69 -62.07 -15.36
CA SER A 2 -16.89 -61.23 -15.25
C SER A 2 -16.61 -60.00 -14.38
N ARG A 3 -17.39 -58.93 -14.56
CA ARG A 3 -17.30 -57.71 -13.73
C ARG A 3 -17.50 -58.03 -12.24
N GLN A 4 -18.46 -58.90 -11.95
CA GLN A 4 -18.72 -59.39 -10.60
C GLN A 4 -17.55 -60.22 -10.05
N ASP A 5 -16.90 -61.04 -10.89
CA ASP A 5 -15.73 -61.82 -10.49
C ASP A 5 -14.56 -60.89 -10.11
N ARG A 6 -14.33 -59.81 -10.87
CA ARG A 6 -13.30 -58.80 -10.55
C ARG A 6 -13.52 -58.18 -9.19
N LEU A 7 -14.76 -57.77 -8.90
CA LEU A 7 -15.12 -57.19 -7.61
C LEU A 7 -14.95 -58.19 -6.46
N GLN A 8 -15.36 -59.44 -6.64
CA GLN A 8 -15.19 -60.49 -5.64
C GLN A 8 -13.71 -60.79 -5.36
N VAL A 9 -12.88 -60.87 -6.41
CA VAL A 9 -11.42 -61.06 -6.28
C VAL A 9 -10.80 -59.89 -5.52
N ALA A 10 -11.18 -58.65 -5.83
CA ALA A 10 -10.69 -57.46 -5.12
C ALA A 10 -11.05 -57.51 -3.62
N ILE A 11 -12.31 -57.85 -3.30
CA ILE A 11 -12.77 -57.99 -1.91
C ILE A 11 -12.04 -59.14 -1.19
N ALA A 12 -11.82 -60.27 -1.86
CA ALA A 12 -11.10 -61.40 -1.29
C ALA A 12 -9.65 -61.01 -0.96
N LYS A 13 -8.97 -60.28 -1.86
CA LYS A 13 -7.62 -59.77 -1.62
C LYS A 13 -7.58 -58.77 -0.47
N ALA A 14 -8.53 -57.85 -0.38
CA ALA A 14 -8.63 -56.89 0.73
C ALA A 14 -8.79 -57.62 2.07
N LYS A 15 -9.69 -58.60 2.13
CA LYS A 15 -9.92 -59.42 3.33
C LYS A 15 -8.73 -60.29 3.72
N ALA A 16 -7.90 -60.68 2.75
CA ALA A 16 -6.66 -61.43 2.99
C ALA A 16 -5.48 -60.53 3.43
N GLY A 17 -5.68 -59.21 3.57
CA GLY A 17 -4.62 -58.27 3.94
C GLY A 17 -3.69 -57.86 2.78
N HIS A 18 -4.04 -58.22 1.53
CA HIS A 18 -3.28 -57.81 0.35
C HIS A 18 -3.72 -56.43 -0.12
N GLU A 19 -3.53 -55.41 0.72
CA GLU A 19 -4.09 -54.07 0.58
C GLU A 19 -3.69 -53.38 -0.73
N LEU A 20 -2.41 -53.41 -1.11
CA LEU A 20 -1.92 -52.80 -2.36
C LEU A 20 -2.57 -53.43 -3.59
N SER A 21 -2.56 -54.77 -3.68
CA SER A 21 -3.17 -55.49 -4.80
C SER A 21 -4.69 -55.34 -4.85
N ALA A 22 -5.35 -55.20 -3.70
CA ALA A 22 -6.78 -54.93 -3.64
C ALA A 22 -7.07 -53.50 -4.10
N ARG A 23 -6.28 -52.52 -3.65
CA ARG A 23 -6.39 -51.11 -4.04
C ARG A 23 -6.27 -50.95 -5.55
N ASP A 24 -5.26 -51.55 -6.18
CA ASP A 24 -5.07 -51.48 -7.63
C ASP A 24 -6.27 -52.09 -8.38
N LEU A 25 -6.79 -53.23 -7.92
CA LEU A 25 -8.00 -53.83 -8.50
C LEU A 25 -9.24 -52.95 -8.34
N PHE A 26 -9.43 -52.31 -7.17
CA PHE A 26 -10.54 -51.39 -6.97
C PHE A 26 -10.39 -50.14 -7.83
N LEU A 27 -9.17 -49.60 -8.00
CA LEU A 27 -8.89 -48.48 -8.90
C LEU A 27 -9.26 -48.84 -10.35
N ASP A 28 -8.85 -50.01 -10.84
CA ASP A 28 -9.22 -50.48 -12.17
C ASP A 28 -10.74 -50.63 -12.32
N ILE A 29 -11.42 -51.18 -11.29
CA ILE A 29 -12.88 -51.34 -11.30
C ILE A 29 -13.59 -50.00 -11.33
N VAL A 30 -13.19 -49.01 -10.52
CA VAL A 30 -13.86 -47.70 -10.51
C VAL A 30 -13.51 -46.85 -11.73
N HIS A 31 -12.38 -47.13 -12.39
CA HIS A 31 -12.05 -46.54 -13.68
C HIS A 31 -12.99 -47.05 -14.78
N ASP A 32 -13.21 -48.37 -14.83
CA ASP A 32 -14.11 -49.01 -15.79
C ASP A 32 -15.60 -48.75 -15.47
N GLU A 33 -15.95 -48.68 -14.18
CA GLU A 33 -17.31 -48.54 -13.64
C GLU A 33 -17.39 -47.44 -12.57
N PRO A 34 -17.40 -46.15 -12.98
CA PRO A 34 -17.37 -45.03 -12.02
C PRO A 34 -18.60 -44.94 -11.11
N ASP A 35 -19.69 -45.63 -11.43
CA ASP A 35 -20.93 -45.67 -10.64
C ASP A 35 -21.02 -46.87 -9.68
N ASN A 36 -19.97 -47.69 -9.59
CA ASN A 36 -19.94 -48.84 -8.69
C ASN A 36 -19.69 -48.40 -7.22
N LYS A 37 -20.78 -48.05 -6.50
CA LYS A 37 -20.73 -47.58 -5.11
C LYS A 37 -19.97 -48.52 -4.17
N LEU A 38 -20.11 -49.85 -4.36
CA LEU A 38 -19.46 -50.82 -3.47
C LEU A 38 -17.94 -50.82 -3.64
N ALA A 39 -17.45 -50.75 -4.88
CA ALA A 39 -16.02 -50.64 -5.16
C ALA A 39 -15.42 -49.38 -4.50
N TRP A 40 -16.10 -48.24 -4.62
CA TRP A 40 -15.68 -47.01 -3.95
C TRP A 40 -15.67 -47.12 -2.42
N LEU A 41 -16.66 -47.77 -1.82
CA LEU A 41 -16.71 -47.97 -0.36
C LEU A 41 -15.53 -48.79 0.16
N TRP A 42 -15.12 -49.83 -0.59
CA TRP A 42 -13.93 -50.60 -0.25
C TRP A 42 -12.65 -49.80 -0.46
N LEU A 43 -12.58 -49.01 -1.53
CA LEU A 43 -11.42 -48.17 -1.83
C LEU A 43 -11.15 -47.14 -0.72
N VAL A 44 -12.18 -46.53 -0.13
CA VAL A 44 -12.03 -45.61 1.02
C VAL A 44 -11.34 -46.28 2.22
N GLY A 45 -11.47 -47.59 2.40
CA GLY A 45 -10.78 -48.32 3.48
C GLY A 45 -9.31 -48.62 3.22
N LEU A 46 -8.85 -48.45 1.97
CA LEU A 46 -7.51 -48.85 1.50
C LEU A 46 -6.63 -47.65 1.06
N LEU A 47 -7.16 -46.43 1.13
CA LEU A 47 -6.45 -45.20 0.75
C LEU A 47 -5.83 -44.54 1.98
N ASP A 48 -4.56 -44.19 1.89
CA ASP A 48 -3.81 -43.55 2.98
C ASP A 48 -3.75 -42.01 2.84
N ASN A 49 -3.88 -41.52 1.60
CA ASN A 49 -3.85 -40.09 1.31
C ASN A 49 -5.22 -39.46 1.57
N THR A 50 -5.25 -38.42 2.40
CA THR A 50 -6.46 -37.63 2.72
C THR A 50 -7.16 -37.10 1.47
N ASP A 51 -6.42 -36.67 0.45
CA ASP A 51 -7.00 -36.11 -0.77
C ASP A 51 -7.73 -37.19 -1.58
N ASP A 52 -7.10 -38.36 -1.75
CA ASP A 52 -7.71 -39.50 -2.44
C ASP A 52 -8.94 -40.01 -1.69
N LEU A 53 -8.89 -40.02 -0.34
CA LEU A 53 -10.03 -40.35 0.52
C LEU A 53 -11.20 -39.37 0.34
N ILE A 54 -10.92 -38.07 0.26
CA ILE A 54 -11.92 -37.03 0.00
C ILE A 54 -12.56 -37.27 -1.37
N SER A 55 -11.77 -37.47 -2.42
CA SER A 55 -12.27 -37.73 -3.77
C SER A 55 -13.10 -39.00 -3.86
N ALA A 56 -12.68 -40.09 -3.20
CA ALA A 56 -13.46 -41.33 -3.14
C ALA A 56 -14.80 -41.13 -2.40
N CYS A 57 -14.81 -40.39 -1.28
CA CYS A 57 -16.04 -40.06 -0.55
C CYS A 57 -16.98 -39.19 -1.39
N GLU A 58 -16.46 -38.21 -2.14
CA GLU A 58 -17.23 -37.37 -3.05
C GLU A 58 -17.88 -38.20 -4.17
N ASN A 59 -17.15 -39.15 -4.75
CA ASN A 59 -17.71 -40.08 -5.75
C ASN A 59 -18.82 -40.96 -5.18
N ILE A 60 -18.69 -41.44 -3.93
CA ILE A 60 -19.75 -42.20 -3.27
C ILE A 60 -21.02 -41.34 -3.09
N LEU A 61 -20.86 -40.09 -2.67
CA LEU A 61 -21.98 -39.17 -2.48
C LEU A 61 -22.61 -38.72 -3.81
N ARG A 62 -21.83 -38.65 -4.90
CA ARG A 62 -22.33 -38.43 -6.26
C ARG A 62 -23.29 -39.56 -6.67
N ILE A 63 -22.94 -40.81 -6.39
CA ILE A 63 -23.76 -42.00 -6.72
C ILE A 63 -24.96 -42.13 -5.78
N GLY A 64 -24.77 -41.84 -4.48
CA GLY A 64 -25.78 -42.01 -3.45
C GLY A 64 -25.71 -40.92 -2.37
N PRO A 65 -26.41 -39.78 -2.54
CA PRO A 65 -26.24 -38.60 -1.68
C PRO A 65 -26.74 -38.80 -0.24
N ALA A 66 -27.57 -39.80 0.03
CA ALA A 66 -28.21 -40.04 1.33
C ALA A 66 -27.31 -40.79 2.36
N ASP A 67 -26.05 -41.07 2.04
CA ASP A 67 -25.17 -41.85 2.92
C ASP A 67 -24.59 -41.00 4.07
N ALA A 68 -25.31 -40.95 5.19
CA ALA A 68 -24.94 -40.14 6.36
C ALA A 68 -23.56 -40.48 6.94
N ARG A 69 -23.09 -41.73 6.80
CA ARG A 69 -21.78 -42.15 7.29
C ARG A 69 -20.65 -41.53 6.45
N VAL A 70 -20.80 -41.57 5.13
CA VAL A 70 -19.83 -40.99 4.20
C VAL A 70 -19.81 -39.47 4.31
N GLN A 71 -20.98 -38.82 4.44
CA GLN A 71 -21.06 -37.37 4.68
C GLN A 71 -20.29 -36.96 5.95
N ARG A 72 -20.47 -37.69 7.06
CA ARG A 72 -19.76 -37.42 8.31
C ARG A 72 -18.24 -37.57 8.13
N ARG A 73 -17.80 -38.66 7.51
CA ARG A 73 -16.38 -38.93 7.25
C ARG A 73 -15.75 -37.86 6.35
N LEU A 74 -16.44 -37.45 5.28
CA LEU A 74 -15.99 -36.36 4.40
C LEU A 74 -15.84 -35.04 5.16
N GLY A 75 -16.78 -34.72 6.05
CA GLY A 75 -16.71 -33.55 6.92
C GLY A 75 -15.50 -33.57 7.86
N GLU A 76 -15.19 -34.71 8.46
CA GLU A 76 -13.99 -34.90 9.30
C GLU A 76 -12.70 -34.72 8.49
N LEU A 77 -12.58 -35.38 7.35
CA LEU A 77 -11.40 -35.30 6.49
C LEU A 77 -11.13 -33.86 6.02
N ARG A 78 -12.17 -33.15 5.57
CA ARG A 78 -12.05 -31.74 5.18
C ARG A 78 -11.65 -30.83 6.34
N ARG A 79 -12.12 -31.09 7.56
CA ARG A 79 -11.70 -30.34 8.75
C ARG A 79 -10.23 -30.59 9.06
N THR A 80 -9.78 -31.83 9.01
CA THR A 80 -8.37 -32.19 9.24
C THR A 80 -7.46 -31.56 8.19
N GLN A 81 -7.82 -31.66 6.90
CA GLN A 81 -7.08 -31.05 5.80
C GLN A 81 -6.99 -29.53 5.97
N LYS A 82 -8.12 -28.87 6.31
CA LYS A 82 -8.14 -27.43 6.58
C LYS A 82 -7.24 -27.05 7.77
N ALA A 83 -7.30 -27.80 8.88
CA ALA A 83 -6.46 -27.55 10.05
C ALA A 83 -4.96 -27.75 9.76
N GLN A 84 -4.61 -28.78 8.97
CA GLN A 84 -3.23 -28.99 8.52
C GLN A 84 -2.75 -27.84 7.64
N LEU A 85 -3.58 -27.37 6.71
CA LEU A 85 -3.27 -26.24 5.84
C LEU A 85 -3.12 -24.93 6.62
N GLU A 86 -3.98 -24.68 7.61
CA GLU A 86 -3.88 -23.53 8.52
C GLU A 86 -2.59 -23.59 9.34
N SER A 87 -2.27 -24.74 9.95
CA SER A 87 -1.03 -24.93 10.71
C SER A 87 0.22 -24.72 9.85
N TRP A 88 0.25 -25.29 8.64
CA TRP A 88 1.34 -25.10 7.68
C TRP A 88 1.49 -23.62 7.30
N THR A 89 0.35 -22.95 7.03
CA THR A 89 0.32 -21.52 6.69
C THR A 89 0.87 -20.68 7.83
N ASP A 90 0.44 -20.94 9.06
CA ASP A 90 0.87 -20.20 10.26
C ASP A 90 2.35 -20.43 10.59
N GLU A 91 2.87 -21.64 10.38
CA GLU A 91 4.30 -21.93 10.49
C GLU A 91 5.11 -21.15 9.44
N LYS A 92 4.70 -21.20 8.17
CA LYS A 92 5.40 -20.48 7.09
C LYS A 92 5.29 -18.97 7.21
N LEU A 93 4.17 -18.45 7.69
CA LEU A 93 4.03 -17.03 8.01
C LEU A 93 4.95 -16.61 9.15
N ARG A 94 5.16 -17.46 10.17
CA ARG A 94 6.12 -17.19 11.25
C ARG A 94 7.55 -17.17 10.72
N GLU A 95 7.93 -18.11 9.85
CA GLU A 95 9.23 -18.13 9.17
C GLU A 95 9.46 -16.84 8.36
N ALA A 96 8.52 -16.49 7.48
CA ALA A 96 8.59 -15.26 6.69
C ALA A 96 8.66 -13.99 7.55
N SER A 97 7.91 -13.95 8.65
CA SER A 97 7.93 -12.82 9.58
C SER A 97 9.25 -12.71 10.34
N SER A 98 9.95 -13.83 10.60
CA SER A 98 11.30 -13.80 11.17
C SER A 98 12.28 -13.19 10.17
N LEU A 99 12.30 -13.69 8.93
CA LEU A 99 13.17 -13.18 7.86
C LEU A 99 13.00 -11.67 7.65
N LEU A 100 11.76 -11.16 7.71
CA LEU A 100 11.49 -9.71 7.62
C LEU A 100 12.09 -8.92 8.79
N LYS A 101 12.13 -9.48 10.01
CA LYS A 101 12.75 -8.83 11.17
C LYS A 101 14.27 -8.82 11.05
N ASP A 102 14.83 -9.86 10.46
CA ASP A 102 16.27 -10.01 10.23
C ASP A 102 16.77 -9.17 9.03
N GLY A 103 15.86 -8.52 8.29
CA GLY A 103 16.17 -7.70 7.12
C GLY A 103 16.30 -8.49 5.81
N GLU A 104 16.06 -9.80 5.85
CA GLU A 104 16.13 -10.71 4.71
C GLU A 104 14.86 -10.66 3.85
N ILE A 105 14.58 -9.49 3.27
CA ILE A 105 13.34 -9.20 2.55
C ILE A 105 13.12 -10.15 1.37
N ASP A 106 14.16 -10.42 0.57
CA ASP A 106 14.02 -11.25 -0.64
C ASP A 106 13.60 -12.69 -0.31
N PHE A 107 14.21 -13.31 0.70
CA PHE A 107 13.85 -14.65 1.15
C PHE A 107 12.43 -14.69 1.75
N ALA A 108 12.06 -13.66 2.52
CA ALA A 108 10.70 -13.54 3.04
C ALA A 108 9.66 -13.46 1.90
N LEU A 109 9.92 -12.68 0.85
CA LEU A 109 9.03 -12.56 -0.30
C LEU A 109 8.89 -13.90 -1.05
N ILE A 110 9.96 -14.67 -1.19
CA ILE A 110 9.90 -16.03 -1.77
C ILE A 110 8.95 -16.93 -0.94
N ARG A 111 9.08 -16.91 0.39
CA ARG A 111 8.19 -17.67 1.28
C ARG A 111 6.74 -17.22 1.20
N LEU A 112 6.49 -15.91 1.13
CA LEU A 112 5.14 -15.38 0.98
C LEU A 112 4.49 -15.81 -0.35
N ARG A 113 5.25 -15.80 -1.45
CA ARG A 113 4.76 -16.31 -2.75
C ARG A 113 4.47 -17.81 -2.71
N GLU A 114 5.29 -18.59 -2.01
CA GLU A 114 5.05 -20.03 -1.79
C GLU A 114 3.72 -20.27 -1.04
N ILE A 115 3.46 -19.49 0.01
CA ILE A 115 2.19 -19.53 0.75
C ILE A 115 1.02 -19.20 -0.19
N LEU A 116 1.11 -18.12 -0.96
CA LEU A 116 0.04 -17.68 -1.85
C LEU A 116 -0.21 -18.64 -3.01
N LYS A 117 0.80 -19.39 -3.46
CA LYS A 117 0.62 -20.46 -4.45
C LYS A 117 -0.29 -21.58 -3.92
N LYS A 118 -0.20 -21.91 -2.62
CA LYS A 118 -1.06 -22.94 -1.99
C LYS A 118 -2.36 -22.37 -1.46
N VAL A 119 -2.33 -21.17 -0.90
CA VAL A 119 -3.47 -20.49 -0.26
C VAL A 119 -3.57 -19.06 -0.81
N PRO A 120 -4.18 -18.87 -2.00
CA PRO A 120 -4.24 -17.56 -2.67
C PRO A 120 -4.92 -16.46 -1.84
N ARG A 121 -5.78 -16.85 -0.89
CA ARG A 121 -6.55 -15.95 -0.03
C ARG A 121 -5.98 -15.80 1.38
N ALA A 122 -4.69 -16.09 1.58
CA ALA A 122 -4.04 -15.87 2.86
C ALA A 122 -3.86 -14.37 3.14
N GLU A 123 -4.82 -13.75 3.85
CA GLU A 123 -4.86 -12.29 4.08
C GLU A 123 -3.55 -11.73 4.64
N ARG A 124 -2.98 -12.39 5.65
CA ARG A 124 -1.70 -11.97 6.25
C ARG A 124 -0.54 -12.03 5.26
N ALA A 125 -0.50 -13.04 4.40
CA ALA A 125 0.55 -13.15 3.38
C ALA A 125 0.41 -12.05 2.32
N LEU A 126 -0.82 -11.79 1.86
CA LEU A 126 -1.11 -10.68 0.94
C LEU A 126 -0.74 -9.33 1.55
N ALA A 127 -1.05 -9.09 2.82
CA ALA A 127 -0.73 -7.84 3.51
C ALA A 127 0.79 -7.61 3.61
N LEU A 128 1.55 -8.65 3.94
CA LEU A 128 3.01 -8.59 3.98
C LEU A 128 3.60 -8.39 2.58
N LEU A 129 3.08 -9.10 1.57
CA LEU A 129 3.54 -8.97 0.20
C LEU A 129 3.31 -7.55 -0.34
N ALA A 130 2.11 -7.00 -0.11
CA ALA A 130 1.78 -5.62 -0.48
C ALA A 130 2.68 -4.58 0.18
N LYS A 131 3.14 -4.84 1.40
CA LYS A 131 3.95 -3.90 2.17
C LYS A 131 5.44 -3.94 1.79
N TYR A 132 5.97 -5.13 1.52
CA TYR A 132 7.42 -5.35 1.40
C TYR A 132 7.89 -5.66 -0.02
N SER A 133 7.00 -5.98 -0.97
CA SER A 133 7.42 -6.26 -2.33
C SER A 133 8.05 -5.02 -2.98
N PRO A 134 9.18 -5.13 -3.68
CA PRO A 134 9.73 -4.03 -4.47
C PRO A 134 8.99 -3.81 -5.79
N ASP A 135 8.19 -4.79 -6.25
CA ASP A 135 7.44 -4.70 -7.51
C ASP A 135 6.06 -4.08 -7.27
N LEU A 136 5.84 -2.91 -7.86
CA LEU A 136 4.58 -2.18 -7.78
C LEU A 136 3.39 -3.00 -8.31
N ASN A 137 3.59 -3.81 -9.36
CA ASN A 137 2.52 -4.66 -9.90
C ASN A 137 2.09 -5.72 -8.89
N GLU A 138 3.07 -6.33 -8.22
CA GLU A 138 2.82 -7.32 -7.17
C GLU A 138 2.11 -6.67 -5.97
N GLN A 139 2.51 -5.46 -5.56
CA GLN A 139 1.82 -4.73 -4.50
C GLN A 139 0.36 -4.42 -4.85
N VAL A 140 0.09 -3.91 -6.06
CA VAL A 140 -1.26 -3.60 -6.55
C VAL A 140 -2.11 -4.87 -6.59
N GLN A 141 -1.58 -5.96 -7.14
CA GLN A 141 -2.30 -7.22 -7.22
C GLN A 141 -2.62 -7.77 -5.83
N ALA A 142 -1.66 -7.76 -4.91
CA ALA A 142 -1.86 -8.21 -3.54
C ALA A 142 -2.93 -7.38 -2.81
N LEU A 143 -2.92 -6.05 -2.94
CA LEU A 143 -3.94 -5.18 -2.35
C LEU A 143 -5.32 -5.34 -2.99
N LYS A 144 -5.37 -5.59 -4.30
CA LYS A 144 -6.62 -5.90 -5.01
C LYS A 144 -7.23 -7.18 -4.45
N ASP A 145 -6.45 -8.26 -4.34
CA ASP A 145 -6.92 -9.53 -3.77
C ASP A 145 -7.35 -9.38 -2.32
N LEU A 146 -6.64 -8.53 -1.56
CA LEU A 146 -6.98 -8.22 -0.17
C LEU A 146 -8.26 -7.38 -0.04
N SER A 147 -8.53 -6.48 -0.99
CA SER A 147 -9.79 -5.71 -1.05
C SER A 147 -11.02 -6.57 -1.36
N VAL A 148 -10.83 -7.70 -2.04
CA VAL A 148 -11.90 -8.69 -2.27
C VAL A 148 -12.26 -9.41 -0.96
N LEU A 149 -11.28 -9.63 -0.07
CA LEU A 149 -11.49 -10.28 1.23
C LEU A 149 -12.15 -9.34 2.25
N ASP A 150 -11.80 -8.05 2.22
CA ASP A 150 -12.30 -7.04 3.15
C ASP A 150 -12.77 -5.78 2.38
N PRO A 151 -14.00 -5.80 1.82
CA PRO A 151 -14.48 -4.70 1.01
C PRO A 151 -14.68 -3.41 1.80
N GLN A 152 -14.92 -3.46 3.11
CA GLN A 152 -15.33 -2.26 3.88
C GLN A 152 -14.15 -1.39 4.34
N ASN A 153 -12.92 -1.84 4.13
CA ASN A 153 -11.76 -1.14 4.65
C ASN A 153 -11.34 0.04 3.75
N GLU A 154 -11.81 1.23 4.10
CA GLU A 154 -11.51 2.48 3.39
C GLU A 154 -10.00 2.76 3.26
N GLN A 155 -9.21 2.39 4.26
CA GLN A 155 -7.76 2.60 4.22
C GLN A 155 -7.11 1.74 3.13
N LYS A 156 -7.48 0.47 3.03
CA LYS A 156 -6.98 -0.44 1.99
C LYS A 156 -7.37 0.06 0.59
N ARG A 157 -8.60 0.56 0.43
CA ARG A 157 -9.08 1.16 -0.84
C ARG A 157 -8.26 2.39 -1.23
N ALA A 158 -8.06 3.33 -0.32
CA ALA A 158 -7.25 4.52 -0.57
C ALA A 158 -5.80 4.18 -0.94
N VAL A 159 -5.19 3.17 -0.30
CA VAL A 159 -3.86 2.70 -0.68
C VAL A 159 -3.87 2.06 -2.07
N LEU A 160 -4.87 1.25 -2.39
CA LEU A 160 -5.01 0.60 -3.69
C LEU A 160 -5.18 1.62 -4.83
N GLU A 161 -6.09 2.59 -4.68
CA GLU A 161 -6.30 3.67 -5.64
C GLU A 161 -5.01 4.46 -5.87
N ARG A 162 -4.27 4.73 -4.80
CA ARG A 162 -2.99 5.40 -4.87
C ARG A 162 -1.92 4.60 -5.62
N LEU A 163 -1.83 3.30 -5.39
CA LEU A 163 -0.87 2.47 -6.13
C LEU A 163 -1.28 2.32 -7.60
N HIS A 164 -2.58 2.23 -7.90
CA HIS A 164 -3.08 2.27 -9.27
C HIS A 164 -2.67 3.55 -9.98
N TYR A 165 -2.84 4.69 -9.33
CA TYR A 165 -2.39 5.96 -9.85
C TYR A 165 -0.88 5.97 -10.17
N PHE A 166 -0.03 5.46 -9.27
CA PHE A 166 1.40 5.37 -9.52
C PHE A 166 1.81 4.36 -10.60
N LYS A 167 1.01 3.31 -10.79
CA LYS A 167 1.20 2.37 -11.89
C LYS A 167 0.96 3.04 -13.24
N GLU A 168 -0.03 3.91 -13.32
CA GLU A 168 -0.32 4.70 -14.52
C GLU A 168 0.64 5.88 -14.70
N HIS A 169 1.18 6.41 -13.60
CA HIS A 169 2.05 7.59 -13.56
C HIS A 169 3.40 7.27 -12.87
N PRO A 170 4.25 6.40 -13.46
CA PRO A 170 5.47 5.93 -12.81
C PRO A 170 6.49 7.05 -12.55
N LEU A 171 6.50 8.11 -13.38
CA LEU A 171 7.35 9.29 -13.15
C LEU A 171 6.99 10.01 -11.84
N GLU A 172 5.72 10.02 -11.44
CA GLU A 172 5.31 10.60 -10.18
C GLU A 172 5.74 9.74 -9.00
N LEU A 173 5.75 8.42 -9.15
CA LEU A 173 6.31 7.52 -8.14
C LEU A 173 7.82 7.75 -7.96
N ALA A 174 8.55 7.91 -9.06
CA ALA A 174 9.98 8.22 -8.99
C ALA A 174 10.24 9.56 -8.29
N ALA A 175 9.46 10.60 -8.62
CA ALA A 175 9.52 11.89 -7.92
C ALA A 175 9.15 11.77 -6.43
N LEU A 176 8.32 10.80 -6.03
CA LEU A 176 8.04 10.52 -4.62
C LEU A 176 9.24 9.92 -3.89
N TYR A 177 9.94 8.99 -4.52
CA TYR A 177 11.17 8.43 -3.96
C TYR A 177 12.29 9.47 -3.89
N GLU A 178 12.39 10.34 -4.90
CA GLU A 178 13.28 11.50 -4.91
C GLU A 178 13.00 12.42 -3.70
N GLU A 179 11.74 12.79 -3.50
CA GLU A 179 11.30 13.62 -2.37
C GLU A 179 11.49 12.96 -1.01
N ARG A 180 11.76 11.65 -0.93
CA ARG A 180 12.09 10.91 0.30
C ARG A 180 13.58 10.69 0.50
N GLY A 181 14.41 11.06 -0.48
CA GLY A 181 15.83 10.74 -0.51
C GLY A 181 16.11 9.26 -0.77
N GLU A 182 15.11 8.50 -1.25
CA GLU A 182 15.25 7.09 -1.62
C GLU A 182 15.74 6.97 -3.07
N TRP A 183 16.90 7.55 -3.35
CA TRP A 183 17.43 7.74 -4.71
C TRP A 183 17.52 6.43 -5.51
N ASP A 184 17.94 5.34 -4.87
CA ASP A 184 18.05 4.02 -5.51
C ASP A 184 16.71 3.51 -6.04
N LYS A 185 15.61 3.79 -5.32
CA LYS A 185 14.27 3.38 -5.77
C LYS A 185 13.76 4.29 -6.86
N ALA A 186 14.04 5.59 -6.78
CA ALA A 186 13.70 6.54 -7.84
C ALA A 186 14.37 6.15 -9.16
N ILE A 187 15.69 5.86 -9.13
CA ILE A 187 16.47 5.41 -10.28
C ILE A 187 15.88 4.13 -10.87
N LYS A 188 15.60 3.11 -10.04
CA LYS A 188 14.98 1.86 -10.51
C LYS A 188 13.64 2.07 -11.21
N VAL A 189 12.80 2.99 -10.72
CA VAL A 189 11.53 3.31 -11.37
C VAL A 189 11.78 4.00 -12.72
N PHE A 190 12.70 4.97 -12.79
CA PHE A 190 13.05 5.63 -14.05
C PHE A 190 13.65 4.66 -15.08
N ASP A 191 14.53 3.75 -14.67
CA ASP A 191 15.08 2.71 -15.55
C ASP A 191 13.97 1.83 -16.13
N GLY A 192 13.01 1.42 -15.29
CA GLY A 192 11.83 0.67 -15.74
C GLY A 192 10.99 1.44 -16.74
N VAL A 193 10.82 2.76 -16.57
CA VAL A 193 10.16 3.61 -17.57
C VAL A 193 10.98 3.67 -18.85
N ALA A 194 12.29 3.90 -18.76
CA ALA A 194 13.19 3.99 -19.91
C ALA A 194 13.16 2.72 -20.78
N THR A 195 13.05 1.53 -20.17
CA THR A 195 12.94 0.26 -20.93
C THR A 195 11.63 0.12 -21.70
N ASN A 196 10.55 0.78 -21.27
CA ASN A 196 9.22 0.68 -21.87
C ASN A 196 8.90 1.83 -22.84
N THR A 197 9.66 2.93 -22.78
CA THR A 197 9.46 4.10 -23.65
C THR A 197 10.02 3.86 -25.05
N SER A 198 9.18 3.99 -26.08
CA SER A 198 9.59 3.89 -27.49
C SER A 198 10.01 5.23 -28.10
N GLY A 199 9.62 6.36 -27.50
CA GLY A 199 9.91 7.70 -28.00
C GLY A 199 11.29 8.22 -27.59
N ARG A 200 12.12 8.59 -28.57
CA ARG A 200 13.48 9.12 -28.31
C ARG A 200 13.50 10.33 -27.37
N ARG A 201 12.59 11.30 -27.55
CA ARG A 201 12.54 12.51 -26.71
C ARG A 201 12.19 12.22 -25.26
N GLU A 202 11.26 11.29 -25.03
CA GLU A 202 10.86 10.88 -23.68
C GLU A 202 11.97 10.08 -23.02
N TRP A 203 12.61 9.16 -23.76
CA TRP A 203 13.78 8.43 -23.29
C TRP A 203 14.93 9.38 -22.90
N ASP A 204 15.26 10.35 -23.75
CA ASP A 204 16.30 11.36 -23.47
C ASP A 204 15.96 12.22 -22.24
N HIS A 205 14.67 12.46 -21.97
CA HIS A 205 14.23 13.13 -20.75
C HIS A 205 14.44 12.24 -19.51
N VAL A 206 13.99 10.99 -19.57
CA VAL A 206 14.14 10.03 -18.45
C VAL A 206 15.61 9.77 -18.12
N MET A 207 16.48 9.58 -19.13
CA MET A 207 17.91 9.33 -18.92
C MET A 207 18.66 10.53 -18.33
N ARG A 208 18.27 11.76 -18.69
CA ARG A 208 18.79 12.97 -18.04
C ARG A 208 18.44 13.00 -16.56
N GLU A 209 17.23 12.56 -16.22
CA GLU A 209 16.76 12.50 -14.85
C GLU A 209 17.48 11.42 -14.03
N VAL A 210 17.69 10.23 -14.60
CA VAL A 210 18.52 9.18 -13.98
C VAL A 210 19.93 9.70 -13.71
N SER A 211 20.57 10.32 -14.71
CA SER A 211 21.92 10.89 -14.58
C SER A 211 21.98 11.98 -13.50
N ARG A 212 20.95 12.83 -13.42
CA ARG A 212 20.82 13.84 -12.36
C ARG A 212 20.77 13.18 -10.98
N LEU A 213 19.94 12.14 -10.80
CA LEU A 213 19.81 11.45 -9.52
C LEU A 213 21.09 10.73 -9.10
N GLU A 214 21.77 10.04 -10.03
CA GLU A 214 23.05 9.40 -9.77
C GLU A 214 24.11 10.43 -9.34
N TYR A 215 24.10 11.62 -9.95
CA TYR A 215 24.97 12.71 -9.56
C TYR A 215 24.67 13.20 -8.13
N LEU A 216 23.40 13.45 -7.81
CA LEU A 216 22.98 13.84 -6.45
C LEU A 216 23.37 12.79 -5.40
N GLN A 217 23.24 11.50 -5.74
CA GLN A 217 23.64 10.39 -4.89
C GLN A 217 25.16 10.38 -4.64
N LYS A 218 25.97 10.63 -5.68
CA LYS A 218 27.44 10.72 -5.57
C LYS A 218 27.88 11.90 -4.71
N GLU A 219 27.21 13.04 -4.83
CA GLU A 219 27.52 14.24 -4.04
C GLU A 219 27.10 14.11 -2.55
N ARG A 220 26.38 13.05 -2.17
CA ARG A 220 25.84 12.86 -0.82
C ARG A 220 25.13 14.10 -0.29
N ILE A 221 24.39 14.80 -1.16
CA ILE A 221 23.63 15.98 -0.74
C ILE A 221 22.69 15.57 0.39
N ALA A 222 22.83 16.25 1.53
CA ALA A 222 22.03 15.96 2.70
C ALA A 222 20.55 16.14 2.35
N TYR A 223 19.80 15.04 2.39
CA TYR A 223 18.38 15.07 2.16
C TYR A 223 17.71 15.92 3.24
N VAL A 224 17.08 17.03 2.82
CA VAL A 224 16.29 17.87 3.70
C VAL A 224 14.85 17.37 3.64
N SER A 225 14.33 16.91 4.78
CA SER A 225 12.95 16.43 4.81
C SER A 225 11.97 17.52 4.38
N PRO A 226 10.91 17.18 3.62
CA PRO A 226 9.87 18.12 3.21
C PRO A 226 9.29 18.88 4.41
N LEU A 227 9.13 18.20 5.55
CA LEU A 227 8.63 18.81 6.77
C LEU A 227 9.57 19.92 7.29
N LEU A 228 10.88 19.69 7.29
CA LEU A 228 11.85 20.71 7.68
C LEU A 228 11.86 21.89 6.70
N SER A 229 11.68 21.60 5.41
CA SER A 229 11.52 22.64 4.39
C SER A 229 10.25 23.46 4.60
N ILE A 230 9.12 22.83 4.93
CA ILE A 230 7.86 23.53 5.27
C ILE A 230 8.11 24.43 6.47
N ILE A 231 8.68 23.91 7.56
CA ILE A 231 8.95 24.70 8.78
C ILE A 231 9.85 25.90 8.45
N ARG A 232 10.95 25.66 7.73
CA ARG A 232 11.91 26.72 7.37
C ARG A 232 11.27 27.82 6.54
N LEU A 233 10.49 27.46 5.52
CA LEU A 233 9.79 28.40 4.65
C LEU A 233 8.64 29.12 5.37
N THR A 234 7.98 28.44 6.30
CA THR A 234 6.89 29.00 7.11
C THR A 234 7.41 30.04 8.12
N ALA A 235 8.60 29.84 8.68
CA ALA A 235 9.13 30.68 9.75
C ALA A 235 9.57 32.08 9.27
N GLY A 236 10.03 32.22 8.03
CA GLY A 236 10.61 33.46 7.51
C GLY A 236 9.68 34.68 7.57
N PRO A 237 8.54 34.67 6.85
CA PRO A 237 7.62 35.82 6.82
C PRO A 237 7.07 36.24 8.20
N PRO A 238 6.65 35.31 9.09
CA PRO A 238 6.21 35.65 10.44
C PRO A 238 7.31 36.29 11.29
N LEU A 239 8.56 35.81 11.20
CA LEU A 239 9.69 36.43 11.91
C LEU A 239 9.90 37.86 11.43
N LEU A 240 9.88 38.09 10.11
CA LEU A 240 10.01 39.42 9.54
C LEU A 240 8.86 40.34 9.98
N PHE A 241 7.63 39.86 9.95
CA PHE A 241 6.46 40.62 10.41
C PHE A 241 6.52 40.91 11.91
N PHE A 242 6.98 39.95 12.72
CA PHE A 242 7.17 40.14 14.16
C PHE A 242 8.18 41.26 14.46
N PHE A 243 9.35 41.27 13.79
CA PHE A 243 10.32 42.36 13.95
C PHE A 243 9.74 43.71 13.51
N LEU A 244 8.86 43.71 12.52
CA LEU A 244 8.19 44.91 12.04
C LEU A 244 7.20 45.45 13.09
N ILE A 245 6.38 44.58 13.70
CA ILE A 245 5.54 44.95 14.86
C ILE A 245 6.38 45.51 16.00
N VAL A 246 7.47 44.83 16.39
CA VAL A 246 8.37 45.30 17.45
C VAL A 246 8.93 46.68 17.14
N THR A 247 9.27 46.93 15.88
CA THR A 247 9.77 48.25 15.45
C THR A 247 8.70 49.33 15.56
N GLN A 248 7.44 49.03 15.22
CA GLN A 248 6.33 49.99 15.29
C GLN A 248 5.80 50.27 16.68
N VAL A 249 5.77 49.25 17.53
CA VAL A 249 5.36 49.33 18.93
C VAL A 249 6.48 49.98 19.75
N GLY A 250 7.73 49.86 19.31
CA GLY A 250 8.90 50.21 20.10
C GLY A 250 9.14 49.20 21.22
N TYR A 251 9.87 49.61 22.26
CA TYR A 251 10.14 48.77 23.43
C TYR A 251 8.99 48.75 24.46
N ASP A 252 7.90 49.47 24.19
CA ASP A 252 6.74 49.52 25.08
C ASP A 252 5.63 48.58 24.59
N PHE A 253 5.63 47.35 25.13
CA PHE A 253 4.66 46.31 24.77
C PHE A 253 3.21 46.62 25.17
N SER A 254 2.94 47.70 25.90
CA SER A 254 1.56 48.11 26.21
C SER A 254 0.77 48.53 24.97
N TYR A 255 1.45 48.95 23.89
CA TYR A 255 0.82 49.27 22.60
C TYR A 255 0.55 48.04 21.73
N PHE A 256 0.91 46.83 22.18
CA PHE A 256 0.60 45.62 21.43
C PHE A 256 -0.90 45.32 21.50
N THR A 257 -1.59 45.44 20.37
CA THR A 257 -3.04 45.21 20.30
C THR A 257 -3.37 43.76 19.97
N LEU A 258 -4.57 43.31 20.34
CA LEU A 258 -5.07 41.99 19.95
C LEU A 258 -5.14 41.83 18.42
N VAL A 259 -5.36 42.93 17.69
CA VAL A 259 -5.37 42.96 16.21
C VAL A 259 -4.01 42.58 15.65
N MET A 260 -2.91 43.15 16.16
CA MET A 260 -1.55 42.79 15.74
C MET A 260 -1.24 41.29 15.99
N GLY A 261 -1.77 40.75 17.09
CA GLY A 261 -1.69 39.31 17.37
C GLY A 261 -2.41 38.45 16.32
N LEU A 262 -3.63 38.85 15.91
CA LEU A 262 -4.39 38.16 14.86
C LEU A 262 -3.71 38.30 13.49
N GLU A 263 -3.14 39.45 13.18
CA GLU A 263 -2.36 39.69 11.97
C GLU A 263 -1.13 38.80 11.89
N LEU A 264 -0.40 38.65 13.00
CA LEU A 264 0.74 37.73 13.06
C LEU A 264 0.30 36.28 12.81
N LEU A 265 -0.82 35.85 13.40
CA LEU A 265 -1.39 34.52 13.14
C LEU A 265 -1.81 34.36 11.68
N ALA A 266 -2.36 35.40 11.05
CA ALA A 266 -2.67 35.40 9.62
C ALA A 266 -1.40 35.23 8.79
N VAL A 267 -0.32 35.98 9.07
CA VAL A 267 0.97 35.82 8.38
C VAL A 267 1.52 34.40 8.55
N VAL A 268 1.43 33.80 9.75
CA VAL A 268 1.83 32.40 9.98
C VAL A 268 1.01 31.44 9.12
N ALA A 269 -0.31 31.59 9.10
CA ALA A 269 -1.19 30.74 8.29
C ALA A 269 -0.91 30.90 6.78
N GLY A 270 -0.75 32.12 6.30
CA GLY A 270 -0.43 32.41 4.90
C GLY A 270 0.95 31.86 4.50
N ALA A 271 1.97 32.02 5.35
CA ALA A 271 3.31 31.47 5.13
C ALA A 271 3.30 29.94 5.09
N PHE A 272 2.51 29.31 5.95
CA PHE A 272 2.32 27.86 5.94
C PHE A 272 1.67 27.38 4.63
N LEU A 273 0.60 28.05 4.17
CA LEU A 273 -0.06 27.71 2.90
C LEU A 273 0.87 27.89 1.70
N LEU A 274 1.67 28.97 1.69
CA LEU A 274 2.65 29.21 0.64
C LEU A 274 3.75 28.14 0.66
N ALA A 275 4.29 27.81 1.83
CA ALA A 275 5.28 26.74 2.00
C ALA A 275 4.71 25.38 1.53
N LEU A 276 3.48 25.06 1.92
CA LEU A 276 2.77 23.86 1.52
C LEU A 276 2.54 23.80 0.01
N ALA A 277 2.22 24.93 -0.65
CA ALA A 277 2.09 25.01 -2.10
C ALA A 277 3.42 24.81 -2.83
N THR A 278 4.53 25.30 -2.26
CA THR A 278 5.87 25.12 -2.85
C THR A 278 6.38 23.69 -2.76
N ILE A 279 5.97 22.95 -1.73
CA ILE A 279 6.44 21.58 -1.49
C ILE A 279 5.43 20.60 -2.10
N GLY A 280 5.86 19.88 -3.14
CA GLY A 280 5.04 18.87 -3.83
C GLY A 280 4.77 17.59 -3.03
N GLY A 281 5.32 17.54 -1.81
CA GLY A 281 5.26 16.39 -0.93
C GLY A 281 3.86 15.99 -0.49
N GLU A 282 3.76 14.74 -0.04
CA GLU A 282 2.55 14.24 0.59
C GLU A 282 2.20 15.06 1.84
N HIS A 283 0.96 15.54 1.88
CA HIS A 283 0.43 16.20 3.08
C HIS A 283 -1.00 15.76 3.34
N THR A 284 -1.39 15.71 4.61
CA THR A 284 -2.75 15.33 5.03
C THR A 284 -3.82 16.26 4.47
N LEU A 285 -3.49 17.55 4.31
CA LEU A 285 -4.36 18.54 3.66
C LEU A 285 -4.64 18.21 2.19
N TRP A 286 -3.63 17.74 1.45
CA TRP A 286 -3.82 17.34 0.05
C TRP A 286 -4.69 16.09 -0.10
N ARG A 287 -4.60 15.16 0.86
CA ARG A 287 -5.53 14.02 0.92
C ARG A 287 -6.97 14.47 1.16
N ARG A 288 -7.19 15.44 2.06
CA ARG A 288 -8.54 15.99 2.33
C ARG A 288 -9.10 16.80 1.17
N LEU A 289 -8.25 17.48 0.41
CA LEU A 289 -8.64 18.28 -0.76
C LEU A 289 -8.89 17.43 -2.02
N GLY A 290 -8.94 16.10 -1.89
CA GLY A 290 -9.53 15.22 -2.89
C GLY A 290 -8.59 14.69 -3.96
N ASN A 291 -7.27 14.61 -3.70
CA ASN A 291 -6.36 14.02 -4.67
C ASN A 291 -5.89 12.62 -4.25
N ALA A 292 -6.09 11.62 -5.13
CA ALA A 292 -5.95 10.19 -4.85
C ALA A 292 -4.55 9.78 -4.34
N ALA A 293 -3.49 10.50 -4.74
CA ALA A 293 -2.12 10.22 -4.30
C ALA A 293 -1.67 11.03 -3.08
N GLY A 294 -2.51 11.91 -2.54
CA GLY A 294 -2.13 12.83 -1.44
C GLY A 294 -1.15 13.93 -1.84
N ARG A 295 -1.00 14.19 -3.15
CA ARG A 295 -0.26 15.32 -3.72
C ARG A 295 -1.23 16.29 -4.35
N ALA A 296 -1.00 17.59 -4.33
CA ALA A 296 -1.84 18.52 -5.07
C ALA A 296 -1.43 18.63 -6.55
N THR A 297 -2.43 18.76 -7.42
CA THR A 297 -2.22 19.11 -8.82
C THR A 297 -1.55 20.49 -8.91
N LYS A 298 -0.78 20.74 -9.98
CA LYS A 298 -0.17 22.06 -10.26
C LYS A 298 -1.16 23.24 -10.11
N PRO A 299 -2.39 23.22 -10.67
CA PRO A 299 -3.32 24.33 -10.51
C PRO A 299 -3.80 24.49 -9.06
N LEU A 300 -4.04 23.40 -8.32
CA LEU A 300 -4.45 23.48 -6.91
C LEU A 300 -3.32 24.07 -6.05
N ARG A 301 -2.07 23.66 -6.31
CA ARG A 301 -0.89 24.23 -5.63
C ARG A 301 -0.77 25.73 -5.92
N LEU A 302 -0.93 26.14 -7.18
CA LEU A 302 -0.90 27.55 -7.55
C LEU A 302 -1.98 28.33 -6.79
N LEU A 303 -3.21 27.83 -6.75
CA LEU A 303 -4.32 28.47 -6.06
C LEU A 303 -4.04 28.62 -4.55
N VAL A 304 -3.60 27.55 -3.87
CA VAL A 304 -3.24 27.59 -2.45
C VAL A 304 -2.07 28.55 -2.19
N GLY A 305 -1.08 28.59 -3.09
CA GLY A 305 0.05 29.50 -3.00
C GLY A 305 -0.38 30.97 -3.14
N VAL A 306 -1.26 31.28 -4.09
CA VAL A 306 -1.83 32.63 -4.28
C VAL A 306 -2.64 33.05 -3.06
N VAL A 307 -3.50 32.18 -2.53
CA VAL A 307 -4.27 32.45 -1.31
C VAL A 307 -3.33 32.70 -0.13
N GLY A 308 -2.32 31.86 0.06
CA GLY A 308 -1.31 32.04 1.10
C GLY A 308 -0.58 33.38 0.97
N MET A 309 -0.18 33.76 -0.25
CA MET A 309 0.45 35.05 -0.53
C MET A 309 -0.46 36.23 -0.19
N LEU A 310 -1.73 36.19 -0.57
CA LEU A 310 -2.69 37.27 -0.26
C LEU A 310 -2.90 37.43 1.25
N ILE A 311 -3.00 36.31 1.98
CA ILE A 311 -3.12 36.32 3.45
C ILE A 311 -1.87 36.93 4.10
N ILE A 312 -0.67 36.65 3.58
CA ILE A 312 0.57 37.27 4.07
C ILE A 312 0.56 38.77 3.79
N LEU A 313 0.24 39.18 2.55
CA LEU A 313 0.36 40.59 2.13
C LEU A 313 -0.63 41.52 2.85
N LEU A 314 -1.82 41.02 3.19
CA LEU A 314 -2.87 41.84 3.80
C LEU A 314 -2.42 42.56 5.10
N PRO A 315 -1.87 41.86 6.12
CA PRO A 315 -1.28 42.50 7.30
C PRO A 315 -0.20 43.55 7.01
N PHE A 316 0.69 43.29 6.05
CA PHE A 316 1.73 44.29 5.68
C PHE A 316 1.11 45.57 5.11
N VAL A 317 0.06 45.43 4.29
CA VAL A 317 -0.66 46.59 3.73
C VAL A 317 -1.40 47.36 4.82
N LEU A 318 -2.14 46.67 5.70
CA LEU A 318 -2.85 47.31 6.81
C LEU A 318 -1.90 48.07 7.73
N LEU A 319 -0.80 47.41 8.12
CA LEU A 319 0.22 47.99 8.96
C LEU A 319 0.92 49.18 8.28
N GLY A 320 1.10 49.14 6.96
CA GLY A 320 1.59 50.27 6.17
C GLY A 320 0.62 51.46 6.17
N ILE A 321 -0.68 51.21 6.08
CA ILE A 321 -1.73 52.24 6.19
C ILE A 321 -1.70 52.88 7.58
N GLU A 322 -1.61 52.08 8.65
CA GLU A 322 -1.50 52.59 10.02
C GLU A 322 -0.25 53.44 10.23
N ALA A 323 0.89 53.03 9.66
CA ALA A 323 2.13 53.80 9.72
C ALA A 323 1.97 55.18 9.08
N VAL A 324 1.35 55.25 7.90
CA VAL A 324 1.07 56.50 7.19
C VAL A 324 0.11 57.38 8.01
N GLN A 325 -0.93 56.82 8.61
CA GLN A 325 -1.85 57.56 9.47
C GLN A 325 -1.16 58.17 10.71
N ARG A 326 -0.26 57.43 11.36
CA ARG A 326 0.55 57.96 12.47
C ARG A 326 1.52 59.04 12.03
N TRP A 327 2.05 58.95 10.82
CA TRP A 327 2.94 59.97 10.28
C TRP A 327 2.21 61.31 10.06
N TYR A 328 0.97 61.26 9.57
CA TYR A 328 0.13 62.46 9.46
C TYR A 328 -0.10 63.15 10.81
N SER A 329 -0.40 62.38 11.88
CA SER A 329 -0.61 62.98 13.20
C SER A 329 0.66 63.61 13.80
N VAL A 330 1.85 63.11 13.43
CA VAL A 330 3.13 63.74 13.81
C VAL A 330 3.33 65.08 13.10
N PHE A 331 2.97 65.19 11.81
CA PHE A 331 3.08 66.46 11.09
C PHE A 331 2.13 67.52 11.64
N ASP A 332 0.89 67.13 11.97
CA ASP A 332 -0.07 68.02 12.62
C ASP A 332 0.49 68.56 13.95
N TYR A 333 1.16 67.71 14.73
CA TYR A 333 1.80 68.11 15.98
C TYR A 333 2.98 69.07 15.78
N LEU A 334 3.70 68.96 14.66
CA LEU A 334 4.82 69.84 14.33
C LEU A 334 4.38 71.19 13.72
N GLY A 335 3.08 71.42 13.52
CA GLY A 335 2.55 72.69 13.01
C GLY A 335 2.81 72.92 11.53
N PHE A 336 3.06 71.87 10.76
CA PHE A 336 3.08 71.96 9.30
C PHE A 336 1.64 71.88 8.78
N GLU A 337 1.05 73.03 8.45
CA GLU A 337 -0.19 73.08 7.68
C GLU A 337 0.12 72.70 6.21
N TRP A 338 -0.47 71.61 5.72
CA TRP A 338 -0.30 71.11 4.34
C TRP A 338 -1.31 71.71 3.36
#